data_AF-A0A948Y876-F1
#
_entry.id   AF-A0A948Y876-F1
#
_cell.length_a   1.000
_cell.length_b   1.000
_cell.length_c   1.000
_cell.angle_alpha   90.00
_cell.angle_beta   90.00
_cell.angle_gamma   90.00
#
_symmetry.space_group_name_H-M   'P 1'
#
loop_
_entity.id
_entity.type
_entity.pdbx_description
1 polymer ?
#
loop_
_entity_poly.entity_id
_entity_poly.type
_entity_poly.pdbx_seq_one_letter_code
_entity_poly.pdbx_strand_id
1 'polypeptide(L)'
;MIKKLQSFILLANESNLTEVAKKIFITQSALTQSIDRLEKEIGAKLFIQKGKYLELTADGKALASIGTKILDLWEKAKDPKIRDVIKPTITIGMYDNAALRLAEFVQENIPSKQTIFEFV
;
A
#
# COMPACT_ATOMS: atom_id res chain seq x y z
N MET A 1 -8.24 6.17 6.00
CA MET A 1 -7.29 7.00 5.22
C MET A 1 -7.18 6.53 3.76
N ILE A 2 -6.56 5.38 3.45
CA ILE A 2 -6.22 4.96 2.07
C ILE A 2 -7.42 4.97 1.09
N LYS A 3 -8.57 4.40 1.44
CA LYS A 3 -9.75 4.42 0.56
C LYS A 3 -10.18 5.85 0.19
N LYS A 4 -10.08 6.79 1.13
CA LYS A 4 -10.42 8.20 0.91
C LYS A 4 -9.43 8.87 -0.04
N LEU A 5 -8.14 8.56 0.13
CA LEU A 5 -7.08 9.00 -0.77
C LEU A 5 -7.27 8.44 -2.19
N GLN A 6 -7.63 7.16 -2.33
CA GLN A 6 -7.96 6.56 -3.62
C GLN A 6 -9.14 7.26 -4.30
N SER A 7 -10.23 7.49 -3.58
CA SER A 7 -11.39 8.24 -4.09
C SER A 7 -11.02 9.65 -4.53
N PHE A 8 -10.18 10.33 -3.75
CA PHE A 8 -9.66 11.67 -4.07
C PHE A 8 -8.83 11.68 -5.36
N ILE A 9 -7.85 10.78 -5.49
CA ILE A 9 -6.99 10.69 -6.69
C ILE A 9 -7.82 10.34 -7.93
N LEU A 10 -8.81 9.45 -7.79
CA LEU A 10 -9.69 9.13 -8.91
C LEU A 10 -10.53 10.34 -9.34
N LEU A 11 -11.06 11.09 -8.36
CA LEU A 11 -11.83 12.31 -8.63
C LEU A 11 -10.97 13.43 -9.22
N ALA A 12 -9.71 13.53 -8.81
CA ALA A 12 -8.73 14.47 -9.36
C ALA A 12 -8.48 14.23 -10.87
N ASN A 13 -8.60 12.98 -11.34
CA ASN A 13 -8.39 12.63 -12.75
C ASN A 13 -9.63 12.84 -13.63
N GLU A 14 -10.84 12.64 -13.10
CA GLU A 14 -12.07 12.70 -13.91
C GLU A 14 -12.91 13.98 -13.71
N SER A 15 -12.63 14.79 -12.69
CA SER A 15 -13.29 16.09 -12.39
C SER A 15 -14.83 16.07 -12.27
N ASN A 16 -15.46 14.89 -12.35
CA ASN A 16 -16.90 14.68 -12.28
C ASN A 16 -17.24 13.69 -11.15
N LEU A 17 -17.89 14.22 -10.11
CA LEU A 17 -18.24 13.46 -8.91
C LEU A 17 -19.21 12.30 -9.20
N THR A 18 -20.19 12.51 -10.08
CA THR A 18 -21.21 11.50 -10.39
C THR A 18 -20.64 10.34 -11.19
N GLU A 19 -19.79 10.62 -12.17
CA GLU A 19 -19.14 9.58 -12.99
C GLU A 19 -18.16 8.74 -12.15
N VAL A 20 -17.39 9.39 -11.29
CA VAL A 20 -16.46 8.70 -10.37
C VAL A 20 -17.20 7.81 -9.38
N ALA A 21 -18.31 8.29 -8.81
CA ALA A 21 -19.12 7.50 -7.88
C ALA A 21 -19.67 6.22 -8.55
N LYS A 22 -20.14 6.32 -9.80
CA LYS A 22 -20.56 5.16 -10.60
C LYS A 22 -19.39 4.20 -10.84
N LYS A 23 -18.22 4.72 -11.23
CA LYS A 23 -17.02 3.92 -11.55
C LYS A 23 -16.53 3.05 -10.39
N ILE A 24 -16.68 3.54 -9.16
CA ILE A 24 -16.28 2.80 -7.94
C ILE A 24 -17.47 2.18 -7.20
N PHE A 25 -18.64 2.11 -7.84
CA PHE A 25 -19.86 1.48 -7.32
C PHE A 25 -20.32 2.00 -5.95
N ILE A 26 -20.27 3.33 -5.75
CA ILE A 26 -20.81 3.98 -4.55
C ILE A 26 -21.79 5.10 -4.90
N THR A 27 -22.53 5.59 -3.91
CA THR A 27 -23.38 6.76 -4.09
C THR A 27 -22.55 8.04 -4.17
N GLN A 28 -23.05 9.04 -4.89
CA GLN A 28 -22.45 10.38 -4.91
C GLN A 28 -22.30 10.96 -3.50
N SER A 29 -23.30 10.78 -2.62
CA SER A 29 -23.25 11.25 -1.24
C SER A 29 -22.14 10.60 -0.43
N ALA A 30 -21.89 9.30 -0.63
CA ALA A 30 -20.78 8.60 0.01
C ALA A 30 -19.42 9.12 -0.48
N LEU A 31 -19.30 9.42 -1.78
CA LEU A 31 -18.09 10.03 -2.33
C LEU A 31 -17.84 11.42 -1.74
N THR A 32 -18.85 12.29 -1.70
CA THR A 32 -18.74 13.62 -1.09
C THR A 32 -18.28 13.52 0.37
N GLN A 33 -18.92 12.66 1.18
CA GLN A 33 -18.51 12.47 2.58
C GLN A 33 -17.09 11.94 2.72
N SER A 34 -16.65 11.07 1.81
CA SER A 34 -15.27 10.55 1.78
C SER A 34 -14.26 11.68 1.56
N ILE A 35 -14.55 12.58 0.61
CA ILE A 35 -13.74 13.78 0.32
C ILE A 35 -13.78 14.76 1.49
N ASP A 36 -14.96 15.12 2.01
CA ASP A 36 -15.09 16.04 3.14
C ASP A 36 -14.31 15.56 4.38
N ARG A 37 -14.33 14.25 4.64
CA ARG A 37 -13.53 13.67 5.73
C ARG A 37 -12.03 13.75 5.47
N LEU A 38 -11.59 13.63 4.22
CA LEU A 38 -10.19 13.80 3.86
C LEU A 38 -9.76 15.26 4.01
N GLU A 39 -10.57 16.20 3.52
CA GLU A 39 -10.34 17.64 3.69
C GLU A 39 -10.22 18.03 5.17
N LYS A 40 -11.07 17.46 6.04
CA LYS A 40 -10.98 17.67 7.49
C LYS A 40 -9.70 17.09 8.11
N GLU A 41 -9.25 15.92 7.66
CA GLU A 41 -8.00 15.31 8.15
C GLU A 41 -6.77 16.11 7.71
N ILE A 42 -6.78 16.67 6.51
CA ILE A 42 -5.70 17.50 5.96
C ILE A 42 -5.76 18.94 6.49
N GLY A 43 -6.94 19.41 6.90
CA GLY A 43 -7.16 20.78 7.33
C GLY A 43 -7.27 21.78 6.19
N ALA A 44 -7.49 21.32 4.96
CA ALA A 44 -7.53 22.15 3.76
C ALA A 44 -8.61 21.68 2.77
N LYS A 45 -9.16 22.63 1.99
CA LYS A 45 -10.03 22.30 0.85
C LYS A 45 -9.19 21.77 -0.30
N LEU A 46 -9.60 20.63 -0.86
CA LEU A 46 -8.88 19.95 -1.94
C LEU A 46 -9.53 20.20 -3.30
N PHE A 47 -10.83 20.47 -3.32
CA PHE A 47 -11.58 20.87 -4.52
C PHE A 47 -12.29 22.21 -4.34
N ILE A 48 -12.46 22.90 -5.46
CA ILE A 48 -13.34 24.05 -5.62
C ILE A 48 -14.37 23.76 -6.70
N GLN A 49 -15.62 24.18 -6.47
CA GLN A 49 -16.69 24.01 -7.43
C GLN A 49 -16.66 25.16 -8.44
N LYS A 50 -16.61 24.82 -9.73
CA LYS A 50 -16.66 25.76 -10.84
C LYS A 50 -17.81 25.38 -11.77
N GLY A 51 -18.99 25.88 -11.43
CA GLY A 51 -20.24 25.48 -12.08
C GLY A 51 -20.57 24.01 -11.83
N LYS A 52 -20.55 23.20 -12.90
CA LYS A 52 -20.84 21.75 -12.84
C LYS A 52 -19.59 20.88 -12.60
N TYR A 53 -18.40 21.46 -12.63
CA TYR A 53 -17.13 20.74 -12.51
C TYR A 53 -16.44 21.04 -11.18
N LEU A 54 -15.57 20.11 -10.78
CA LEU A 54 -14.66 20.29 -9.66
C LEU A 54 -13.26 20.54 -10.20
N GLU A 55 -12.61 21.60 -9.72
CA GLU A 55 -11.20 21.86 -9.97
C GLU A 55 -10.40 21.65 -8.68
N LEU A 56 -9.16 21.19 -8.80
CA LEU A 56 -8.26 21.05 -7.66
C LEU A 56 -7.79 22.42 -7.16
N THR A 57 -7.75 22.58 -5.84
CA THR A 57 -7.05 23.70 -5.18
C THR A 57 -5.53 23.53 -5.29
N ALA A 58 -4.77 24.53 -4.83
CA ALA A 58 -3.31 24.40 -4.69
C ALA A 58 -2.94 23.22 -3.76
N ASP A 59 -3.63 23.11 -2.61
CA ASP A 59 -3.46 22.00 -1.66
C ASP A 59 -3.89 20.66 -2.27
N GLY A 60 -4.97 20.65 -3.05
CA GLY A 60 -5.40 19.49 -3.82
C GLY A 60 -4.34 19.00 -4.79
N LYS A 61 -3.70 19.91 -5.53
CA LYS A 61 -2.61 19.56 -6.46
C LYS A 61 -1.39 19.00 -5.71
N ALA A 62 -1.03 19.62 -4.58
CA ALA A 62 0.07 19.14 -3.74
C ALA A 62 -0.22 17.74 -3.19
N LEU A 63 -1.43 17.52 -2.65
CA LEU A 63 -1.87 16.22 -2.16
C LEU A 63 -1.97 15.18 -3.28
N ALA A 64 -2.37 15.55 -4.49
CA ALA A 64 -2.43 14.60 -5.62
C ALA A 64 -1.05 14.04 -5.99
N SER A 65 -0.02 14.92 -5.97
CA SER A 65 1.37 14.52 -6.24
C SER A 65 1.89 13.55 -5.17
N ILE A 66 1.68 13.86 -3.89
CA ILE A 66 2.15 13.04 -2.77
C ILE A 66 1.31 11.76 -2.65
N GLY A 67 -0.01 11.89 -2.80
CA GLY A 67 -0.99 10.83 -2.65
C GLY A 67 -0.79 9.70 -3.65
N THR A 68 -0.46 10.03 -4.90
CA THR A 68 -0.12 9.01 -5.92
C THR A 68 1.08 8.16 -5.49
N LYS A 69 2.11 8.78 -4.89
CA LYS A 69 3.28 8.05 -4.37
C LYS A 69 2.91 7.18 -3.16
N ILE A 70 2.06 7.67 -2.26
CA ILE A 70 1.57 6.90 -1.11
C ILE A 70 0.81 5.66 -1.58
N LEU A 71 -0.04 5.79 -2.60
CA LEU A 71 -0.79 4.66 -3.14
C LEU A 71 0.11 3.63 -3.82
N ASP A 72 1.13 4.07 -4.57
CA ASP A 72 2.13 3.18 -5.16
C ASP A 72 2.91 2.40 -4.09
N LEU A 73 3.40 3.11 -3.06
CA LEU A 73 4.08 2.47 -1.92
C LEU A 73 3.16 1.51 -1.17
N TRP A 74 1.88 1.85 -1.02
CA TRP A 74 0.89 0.99 -0.38
C TRP A 74 0.59 -0.28 -1.18
N GLU A 75 0.53 -0.19 -2.52
CA GLU A 75 0.38 -1.37 -3.37
C GLU A 75 1.63 -2.26 -3.32
N LYS A 76 2.83 -1.67 -3.34
CA LYS A 76 4.08 -2.42 -3.11
C LYS A 76 4.09 -3.10 -1.74
N ALA A 77 3.59 -2.42 -0.71
CA ALA A 77 3.50 -2.95 0.65
C ALA A 77 2.55 -4.15 0.78
N LYS A 78 1.58 -4.30 -0.13
CA LYS A 78 0.67 -5.46 -0.19
C LYS A 78 1.22 -6.62 -1.00
N ASP A 79 2.26 -6.41 -1.80
CA ASP A 79 2.82 -7.46 -2.65
C ASP A 79 3.24 -8.64 -1.75
N PRO A 80 2.68 -9.85 -1.94
CA PRO A 80 3.04 -11.02 -1.14
C PRO A 80 4.53 -11.35 -1.18
N LYS A 81 5.28 -10.87 -2.19
CA LYS A 81 6.75 -10.97 -2.28
C LYS A 81 7.49 -10.22 -1.18
N ILE A 82 6.85 -9.35 -0.41
CA ILE A 82 7.46 -8.80 0.82
C ILE A 82 7.82 -9.92 1.80
N ARG A 83 7.11 -11.06 1.77
CA ARG A 83 7.50 -12.24 2.56
C ARG A 83 8.79 -12.88 2.06
N ASP A 84 9.12 -12.73 0.78
CA ASP A 84 10.40 -13.22 0.22
C ASP A 84 11.59 -12.32 0.62
N VAL A 85 11.32 -11.07 0.99
CA VAL A 85 12.34 -10.15 1.55
C VAL A 85 12.69 -10.55 2.99
N ILE A 86 11.73 -11.09 3.73
CA ILE A 86 11.94 -11.65 5.07
C ILE A 86 12.12 -13.17 4.94
N LYS A 87 13.25 -13.62 4.38
CA LYS A 87 13.66 -15.02 4.56
C LYS A 87 14.07 -15.21 6.01
N PRO A 88 13.34 -15.98 6.83
CA PRO A 88 13.77 -16.26 8.19
C PRO A 88 15.10 -17.03 8.10
N THR A 89 16.19 -16.35 8.43
CA THR A 89 17.51 -16.96 8.54
C THR A 89 17.69 -17.36 9.99
N ILE A 90 17.92 -18.65 10.23
CA ILE A 90 18.19 -19.19 11.56
C ILE A 90 19.70 -19.43 11.64
N THR A 91 20.39 -18.67 12.48
CA THR A 91 21.80 -18.90 12.78
C THR A 91 21.92 -19.87 13.95
N ILE A 92 22.66 -20.96 13.77
CA ILE A 92 22.90 -21.98 14.80
C ILE A 92 24.41 -22.05 15.05
N GLY A 93 24.85 -21.59 16.22
CA GLY A 93 26.24 -21.74 16.64
C GLY A 93 26.52 -23.17 17.13
N MET A 94 27.60 -23.77 16.65
CA MET A 94 27.99 -25.14 17.03
C MET A 94 29.49 -25.36 16.86
N TYR A 95 30.00 -26.47 17.41
CA TYR A 95 31.35 -26.94 17.13
C TYR A 95 31.43 -27.59 15.74
N ASP A 96 32.56 -27.45 15.02
CA ASP A 96 32.75 -27.92 13.63
C ASP A 96 32.30 -29.36 13.38
N ASN A 97 32.50 -30.24 14.37
CA ASN A 97 32.15 -31.65 14.29
C ASN A 97 30.64 -31.94 14.23
N ALA A 98 29.80 -30.98 14.64
CA ALA A 98 28.34 -31.10 14.62
C ALA A 98 27.71 -30.54 13.33
N ALA A 99 28.44 -29.73 12.57
CA ALA A 99 27.93 -29.04 11.38
C ALA A 99 27.46 -30.00 10.29
N LEU A 100 28.25 -31.04 9.99
CA LEU A 100 27.89 -32.04 8.98
C LEU A 100 26.60 -32.80 9.34
N ARG A 101 26.48 -33.25 10.59
CA ARG A 101 25.29 -34.00 11.04
C ARG A 101 24.03 -33.14 11.05
N LEU A 102 24.16 -31.86 11.41
CA LEU A 102 23.01 -30.95 11.39
C LEU A 102 22.58 -30.65 9.94
N ALA A 103 23.55 -30.49 9.02
CA ALA A 103 23.25 -30.30 7.60
C ALA A 103 22.49 -31.50 6.99
N GLU A 104 22.90 -32.72 7.30
CA GLU A 104 22.22 -33.96 6.90
C GLU A 104 20.80 -34.03 7.48
N PHE A 105 20.65 -33.79 8.79
CA PHE A 105 19.35 -33.80 9.46
C PHE A 105 18.38 -32.78 8.85
N VAL A 106 18.87 -31.58 8.56
CA VAL A 106 18.09 -30.51 7.93
C VAL A 106 17.65 -30.90 6.51
N GLN A 107 18.54 -31.50 5.71
CA GLN A 107 18.19 -31.95 4.36
C GLN A 107 17.14 -33.07 4.37
N GLU A 108 17.22 -34.00 5.32
CA GLU A 108 16.27 -35.11 5.45
C GLU A 108 14.90 -34.68 5.99
N ASN A 109 14.87 -33.70 6.91
CA ASN A 109 13.66 -33.40 7.69
C ASN A 109 13.01 -32.05 7.35
N ILE A 110 13.67 -31.16 6.60
CA ILE A 110 13.13 -29.84 6.23
C ILE A 110 13.01 -29.74 4.70
N PRO A 111 11.79 -29.81 4.13
CA PRO A 111 11.58 -29.73 2.69
C PRO A 111 11.84 -28.32 2.14
N SER A 112 13.09 -28.06 1.76
CA SER A 112 13.63 -27.25 0.65
C SER A 112 13.01 -25.91 0.20
N LYS A 113 12.00 -25.31 0.86
CA LYS A 113 11.39 -24.06 0.34
C LYS A 113 11.57 -22.78 1.15
N GLN A 114 12.08 -22.78 2.39
CA GLN A 114 12.01 -21.54 3.19
C GLN A 114 13.21 -21.16 4.05
N THR A 115 14.31 -21.91 4.09
CA THR A 115 15.40 -21.60 5.04
C THR A 115 16.77 -21.68 4.38
N ILE A 116 17.52 -20.58 4.44
CA ILE A 116 18.95 -20.53 4.15
C ILE A 116 19.65 -20.74 5.49
N PHE A 117 20.55 -21.72 5.55
CA PHE A 117 21.34 -22.01 6.75
C PHE A 117 22.75 -21.48 6.54
N GLU A 118 23.17 -20.55 7.40
CA GLU A 118 24.56 -20.08 7.50
C GLU A 118 25.17 -20.64 8.78
N PHE A 119 26.32 -21.31 8.66
CA PHE A 119 27.09 -21.85 9.77
C PHE A 119 28.23 -20.88 10.09
N VAL A 120 28.34 -20.48 11.36
CA VAL A 120 29.38 -19.59 11.90
C VAL A 120 30.11 -20.30 13.02
#